data_AF-A0A183SP73-F1
#
_entry.id   AF-A0A183SP73-F1
#
_cell.length_a   1.000
_cell.length_b   1.000
_cell.length_c   1.000
_cell.angle_alpha   90.00
_cell.angle_beta   90.00
_cell.angle_gamma   90.00
#
_symmetry.space_group_name_H-M   'P 1'
#
loop_
_entity.id
_entity.type
_entity.pdbx_description
1 polymer ?
#
loop_
_entity_poly.entity_id
_entity_poly.type
_entity_poly.pdbx_seq_one_letter_code
_entity_poly.pdbx_strand_id
1 'polypeptide(L)'
;LSVQLNGKVVEELTQLVPKASFIARARHLADALAKQIPRQQFLIKIQVLAQNRSVARADVKPYRKDVTAKLASRFSFFPVKLR
;
A
#
# COMPACT_ATOMS: atom_id res chain seq x y z
N LEU A 1 11.22 14.90 -5.06
CA LEU A 1 10.59 13.59 -4.79
C LEU A 1 9.10 13.81 -4.82
N SER A 2 8.36 13.08 -5.65
CA SER A 2 6.91 13.21 -5.76
C SER A 2 6.26 11.95 -5.20
N VAL A 3 5.21 12.11 -4.41
CA VAL A 3 4.48 10.99 -3.80
C VAL A 3 3.24 10.71 -4.63
N GLN A 4 3.01 9.44 -4.94
CA GLN A 4 1.85 8.98 -5.67
C GLN A 4 1.10 7.94 -4.84
N LEU A 5 -0.18 8.21 -4.58
CA LEU A 5 -1.11 7.33 -3.86
C LEU A 5 -2.15 6.81 -4.84
N ASN A 6 -2.23 5.50 -5.03
CA ASN A 6 -3.21 4.86 -5.93
C ASN A 6 -3.23 5.48 -7.35
N GLY A 7 -2.08 5.92 -7.85
CA GLY A 7 -1.98 6.55 -9.17
C GLY A 7 -2.17 8.07 -9.18
N LYS A 8 -2.65 8.67 -8.07
CA LYS A 8 -2.80 10.12 -7.94
C LYS A 8 -1.56 10.73 -7.31
N VAL A 9 -1.02 11.78 -7.93
CA VAL A 9 0.10 12.53 -7.37
C VAL A 9 -0.43 13.46 -6.27
N VAL A 10 0.25 13.48 -5.14
CA VAL A 10 -0.03 14.36 -4.00
C VAL A 10 1.08 15.38 -3.95
N GLU A 11 0.78 16.61 -4.36
CA GLU A 11 1.78 17.68 -4.48
C GLU A 11 2.28 18.14 -3.11
N GLU A 12 1.41 18.09 -2.10
CA GLU A 12 1.66 18.54 -0.73
C GLU A 12 2.79 17.77 -0.03
N LEU A 13 3.01 16.51 -0.44
CA LEU A 13 4.06 15.65 0.10
C LEU A 13 5.36 15.72 -0.71
N THR A 14 5.42 16.58 -1.73
CA THR A 14 6.58 16.72 -2.61
C THR A 14 7.69 17.50 -1.90
N GLN A 15 8.90 16.94 -1.88
CA GLN A 15 10.06 17.55 -1.22
C GLN A 15 11.27 17.62 -2.16
N LEU A 16 12.00 18.74 -2.07
CA LEU A 16 13.32 18.89 -2.69
C LEU A 16 14.37 18.27 -1.77
N VAL A 17 15.15 17.31 -2.28
CA VAL A 17 16.15 16.57 -1.52
C VAL A 17 17.45 16.47 -2.33
N PRO A 18 18.63 16.55 -1.69
CA PRO A 18 19.92 16.35 -2.36
C PRO A 18 20.06 14.96 -3.01
N LYS A 19 20.86 14.88 -4.08
CA LYS A 19 21.11 13.63 -4.83
C LYS A 19 21.80 12.53 -4.02
N ALA A 20 22.56 12.86 -2.98
CA ALA A 20 23.22 11.84 -2.17
C ALA A 20 22.22 11.09 -1.25
N SER A 21 21.18 11.78 -0.79
CA SER A 21 20.28 11.28 0.26
C SER A 21 18.89 10.89 -0.24
N PHE A 22 18.57 11.07 -1.53
CA PHE A 22 17.21 10.88 -2.03
C PHE A 22 16.67 9.46 -1.82
N ILE A 23 17.51 8.42 -1.95
CA ILE A 23 17.08 7.01 -1.80
C ILE A 23 16.66 6.73 -0.35
N ALA A 24 17.51 7.10 0.61
CA ALA A 24 17.23 6.90 2.03
C ALA A 24 15.95 7.65 2.44
N ARG A 25 15.80 8.90 1.96
CA ARG A 25 14.62 9.71 2.25
C ARG A 25 13.35 9.16 1.61
N ALA A 26 13.43 8.67 0.37
CA ALA A 26 12.29 8.08 -0.33
C ALA A 26 11.76 6.82 0.38
N ARG A 27 12.66 5.95 0.85
CA ARG A 27 12.29 4.76 1.63
C ARG A 27 11.65 5.15 2.96
N HIS A 28 12.29 6.05 3.71
CA HIS A 28 11.76 6.53 4.97
C HIS A 28 10.37 7.16 4.82
N LEU A 29 10.14 7.92 3.74
CA LEU A 29 8.85 8.53 3.45
C LEU A 29 7.78 7.47 3.16
N ALA A 30 8.09 6.48 2.31
CA ALA A 30 7.17 5.38 2.03
C ALA A 30 6.80 4.58 3.29
N ASP A 31 7.78 4.31 4.15
CA ASP A 31 7.57 3.59 5.42
C ASP A 31 6.77 4.41 6.44
N ALA A 32 7.03 5.72 6.54
CA ALA A 32 6.29 6.62 7.42
C ALA A 32 4.81 6.70 7.01
N LEU A 33 4.53 6.81 5.71
CA LEU A 33 3.16 6.81 5.19
C LEU A 33 2.46 5.47 5.43
N ALA A 34 3.15 4.35 5.24
CA ALA A 34 2.58 3.04 5.51
C ALA A 34 2.22 2.83 6.99
N LYS A 35 2.94 3.49 7.92
CA LYS A 35 2.64 3.46 9.36
C LYS A 35 1.49 4.37 9.76
N GLN A 36 1.38 5.55 9.14
CA GLN A 36 0.33 6.53 9.46
C GLN A 36 -1.02 6.18 8.82
N ILE A 37 -1.02 5.59 7.63
CA ILE A 37 -2.25 5.27 6.90
C ILE A 37 -2.85 3.98 7.48
N PRO A 38 -4.05 4.02 8.09
CA PRO A 38 -4.71 2.81 8.55
C PRO A 38 -5.11 1.95 7.36
N ARG A 39 -5.16 0.63 7.58
CA ARG A 39 -5.62 -0.32 6.56
C ARG A 39 -7.09 -0.03 6.24
N GLN A 40 -7.46 -0.19 4.97
CA GLN A 40 -8.83 0.05 4.48
C GLN A 40 -9.32 -1.17 3.71
N GLN A 41 -10.56 -1.17 3.24
CA GLN A 41 -11.14 -2.28 2.46
C GLN A 41 -10.58 -2.41 1.03
N PHE A 42 -9.66 -1.53 0.63
CA PHE A 42 -8.98 -1.56 -0.66
C PHE A 42 -7.46 -1.49 -0.48
N LEU A 43 -6.75 -1.92 -1.52
CA LEU A 43 -5.29 -1.89 -1.53
C LEU A 43 -4.82 -0.46 -1.77
N ILE A 44 -3.96 0.04 -0.88
CA ILE A 44 -3.35 1.36 -1.01
C ILE A 44 -1.91 1.17 -1.50
N LYS A 45 -1.65 1.62 -2.73
CA LYS A 45 -0.32 1.65 -3.35
C LYS A 45 0.32 2.99 -3.05
N ILE A 46 1.39 2.99 -2.28
CA ILE A 46 2.19 4.17 -1.99
C ILE A 46 3.45 4.07 -2.84
N GLN A 47 3.67 5.06 -3.71
CA GLN A 47 4.82 5.11 -4.60
C GLN A 47 5.54 6.45 -4.41
N VAL A 48 6.86 6.41 -4.42
CA VAL A 48 7.69 7.62 -4.40
C VAL A 48 8.48 7.67 -5.70
N LEU A 49 8.28 8.74 -6.45
CA LEU A 49 8.86 8.99 -7.75
C LEU A 49 10.04 9.98 -7.63
N ALA A 50 11.10 9.71 -8.37
CA ALA A 50 12.16 10.67 -8.66
C ALA A 50 12.36 10.71 -10.18
N GLN A 51 12.31 11.91 -10.78
CA GLN A 51 12.55 12.09 -12.22
C GLN A 51 11.75 11.10 -13.09
N ASN A 52 10.44 10.96 -12.79
CA ASN A 52 9.51 10.04 -13.47
C ASN A 52 9.81 8.53 -13.34
N ARG A 53 10.75 8.12 -12.48
CA ARG A 53 10.99 6.71 -12.15
C ARG A 53 10.57 6.42 -10.71
N SER A 54 9.96 5.26 -10.47
CA SER A 54 9.63 4.82 -9.11
C SER A 54 10.89 4.34 -8.39
N VAL A 55 11.16 4.92 -7.21
CA VAL A 55 12.37 4.64 -6.42
C VAL A 55 12.04 3.80 -5.20
N ALA A 56 10.89 4.07 -4.57
CA ALA A 56 10.41 3.32 -3.42
C ALA A 56 8.91 3.04 -3.57
N ARG A 57 8.48 1.88 -3.08
CA ARG A 57 7.08 1.46 -3.08
C ARG A 57 6.76 0.74 -1.79
N ALA A 58 5.63 1.09 -1.19
CA ALA A 58 5.04 0.40 -0.05
C ALA A 58 3.56 0.15 -0.34
N ASP A 59 3.06 -1.05 0.01
CA ASP A 59 1.67 -1.43 -0.23
C ASP A 59 1.00 -1.72 1.11
N VAL A 60 -0.11 -1.03 1.41
CA VAL A 60 -0.94 -1.29 2.59
C VAL A 60 -1.98 -2.34 2.22
N LYS A 61 -1.87 -3.52 2.85
CA LYS A 61 -2.75 -4.66 2.57
C LYS A 61 -4.20 -4.35 2.96
N PRO A 62 -5.19 -4.67 2.10
CA PRO A 62 -6.59 -4.45 2.42
C PRO A 62 -7.08 -5.34 3.56
N TYR A 63 -8.16 -4.92 4.21
CA TYR A 63 -9.00 -5.83 4.99
C TYR A 63 -9.75 -6.77 4.05
N ARG A 64 -9.74 -8.06 4.37
CA ARG A 64 -10.54 -9.06 3.67
C ARG A 64 -11.76 -9.39 4.52
N LYS A 65 -12.93 -9.43 3.89
CA LYS A 65 -14.14 -9.97 4.49
C LYS A 65 -14.30 -11.41 4.00
N ASP A 66 -14.59 -12.32 4.91
CA ASP A 66 -14.88 -13.70 4.57
C ASP A 66 -16.31 -13.82 4.02
N VAL A 67 -16.45 -13.61 2.71
CA VAL A 67 -17.73 -13.70 1.99
C VAL A 67 -18.28 -15.13 1.96
N THR A 68 -17.42 -16.16 2.01
CA THR A 68 -17.80 -17.58 1.95
C THR A 68 -18.39 -18.11 3.26
N ALA A 69 -18.18 -17.44 4.39
CA ALA A 69 -18.59 -17.94 5.71
C ALA A 69 -20.10 -18.16 5.86
N LYS A 70 -20.95 -17.33 5.21
CA LYS A 70 -22.41 -17.50 5.21
C LYS A 70 -22.93 -18.44 4.13
N LEU A 71 -22.17 -18.67 3.06
CA LEU A 71 -22.59 -19.55 1.96
C LEU A 71 -22.42 -21.04 2.33
N ALA A 72 -21.57 -21.35 3.32
CA ALA A 72 -21.33 -22.71 3.78
C ALA A 72 -22.45 -23.31 4.66
N SER A 73 -23.30 -22.50 5.31
CA SER A 73 -24.35 -23.00 6.23
C SER A 73 -25.54 -23.71 5.55
N ARG A 74 -25.52 -23.84 4.22
CA ARG A 74 -26.47 -24.66 3.45
C ARG A 74 -25.81 -25.86 2.73
N PHE A 75 -24.50 -26.04 2.89
CA PHE A 75 -23.73 -27.14 2.31
C PHE A 75 -22.87 -27.80 3.38
N SER A 76 -23.51 -28.59 4.24
CA SER A 76 -22.86 -29.48 5.19
C SER A 76 -22.24 -30.69 4.48
N PHE A 77 -21.29 -30.49 3.56
CA PHE A 77 -20.47 -31.58 3.01
C PHE A 77 -19.31 -31.03 2.16
N PHE A 78 -18.18 -30.64 2.76
CA PHE A 78 -16.83 -30.89 2.19
C PHE A 78 -15.75 -30.33 3.14
N PRO A 79 -14.74 -31.13 3.54
CA PRO A 79 -13.66 -30.67 4.39
C PRO A 79 -12.57 -30.03 3.53
N VAL A 80 -12.54 -28.70 3.44
CA VAL A 80 -11.35 -28.01 2.90
C VAL A 80 -10.62 -27.33 4.05
N LYS A 81 -9.58 -28.02 4.50
CA LYS A 81 -8.59 -27.52 5.45
C LYS A 81 -7.69 -26.53 4.71
N LEU A 82 -8.04 -25.25 4.75
CA LEU A 82 -7.18 -24.17 4.27
C LEU A 82 -6.18 -23.83 5.39
N ARG A 83 -4.91 -24.17 5.13
CA ARG A 83 -3.73 -23.68 5.86
C ARG A 83 -3.57 -22.17 5.68
#